data_AF-A0AAV6U2Z4-F1
#
_entry.id   AF-A0AAV6U2Z4-F1
#
_cell.length_a   1.000
_cell.length_b   1.000
_cell.length_c   1.000
_cell.angle_alpha   90.00
_cell.angle_beta   90.00
_cell.angle_gamma   90.00
#
_symmetry.space_group_name_H-M   'P 1'
#
loop_
_entity.id
_entity.type
_entity.pdbx_description
1 polymer ?
#
loop_
_entity_poly.entity_id
_entity_poly.type
_entity_poly.pdbx_seq_one_letter_code
_entity_poly.pdbx_strand_id
1 'polypeptide(L)' 'MHHLRLIFQRFQEYGIRINPSKCNFGQPEVNFLGYRITAQGTQPMEDKVSAIVNFPKPSTVQRDEKIFSHE' A
#
# COMPACT_ATOMS: atom_id res chain seq x y z
N MET A 1 19.21 -13.12 -2.82
CA MET A 1 19.81 -12.36 -3.95
C MET A 1 19.54 -12.93 -5.35
N HIS A 2 19.08 -14.18 -5.52
CA HIS A 2 18.82 -14.74 -6.85
C HIS A 2 17.73 -13.96 -7.63
N HIS A 3 16.59 -13.67 -7.01
CA HIS A 3 15.49 -12.94 -7.67
C HIS A 3 15.87 -11.53 -8.15
N LEU A 4 16.60 -10.75 -7.33
CA LEU A 4 17.03 -9.41 -7.74
C LEU A 4 17.97 -9.46 -8.96
N ARG A 5 18.85 -10.46 -9.05
CA ARG A 5 19.71 -10.65 -10.22
C ARG A 5 18.90 -10.90 -11.49
N LEU A 6 17.89 -11.77 -11.43
CA LEU A 6 17.01 -12.05 -12.57
C LEU A 6 16.25 -10.80 -13.04
N ILE A 7 15.76 -9.98 -12.10
CA ILE A 7 15.06 -8.74 -12.41
C ILE A 7 16.02 -7.73 -13.06
N PHE A 8 17.21 -7.53 -12.50
CA PHE A 8 18.19 -6.59 -13.05
C PHE A 8 18.71 -7.01 -14.42
N GLN A 9 18.90 -8.31 -14.65
CA GLN A 9 19.24 -8.84 -15.97
C GLN A 9 18.15 -8.52 -17.00
N ARG A 10 16.87 -8.70 -16.63
CA ARG A 10 15.75 -8.34 -17.51
C ARG A 10 15.66 -6.83 -17.74
N PHE A 11 15.92 -6.01 -16.72
CA PHE A 11 15.97 -4.56 -16.92
C PHE A 11 17.07 -4.16 -17.89
N GLN A 12 18.25 -4.77 -17.80
CA GLN A 12 19.34 -4.53 -18.72
C GLN A 12 19.00 -4.96 -20.16
N GLU A 13 18.38 -6.13 -20.33
CA GLU A 13 17.96 -6.66 -21.64
C GLU A 13 17.01 -5.70 -22.37
N TYR A 14 16.06 -5.10 -21.67
CA TYR A 14 15.05 -4.20 -22.25
C TYR A 14 15.38 -2.70 -22.08
N GLY A 15 16.58 -2.35 -21.61
CA GLY A 15 17.00 -0.95 -21.44
C GLY A 15 16.25 -0.17 -20.35
N ILE A 16 15.64 -0.85 -19.38
CA ILE A 16 14.95 -0.23 -18.24
C ILE A 16 15.99 0.29 -17.24
N ARG A 17 15.88 1.57 -16.88
CA ARG A 17 16.74 2.21 -15.86
C ARG A 17 15.99 2.35 -14.55
N ILE A 18 16.64 1.96 -13.45
CA ILE A 18 16.13 2.18 -12.09
C ILE A 18 16.71 3.46 -11.51
N ASN A 19 15.94 4.14 -10.66
CA ASN A 19 16.44 5.23 -9.84
C ASN A 19 16.75 4.70 -8.43
N PRO A 20 18.03 4.53 -8.05
CA PRO A 20 18.40 3.95 -6.76
C PRO A 20 17.81 4.69 -5.56
N SER A 21 17.63 6.02 -5.63
CA SER A 21 17.08 6.80 -4.52
C SER A 21 15.60 6.52 -4.25
N LYS A 22 14.90 5.89 -5.20
CA LYS A 22 13.49 5.48 -5.07
C LYS A 22 13.32 3.98 -4.80
N CYS A 23 14.41 3.22 -4.71
CA CYS A 23 14.35 1.78 -4.52
C CYS A 23 14.59 1.38 -3.06
N ASN A 24 13.76 0.48 -2.55
CA ASN A 24 13.93 -0.11 -1.23
C ASN A 24 14.28 -1.59 -1.38
N PHE A 25 15.53 -1.96 -1.10
CA PHE A 25 16.00 -3.35 -1.20
C PHE A 25 16.35 -3.91 0.17
N GLY A 26 16.05 -5.20 0.38
CA GLY A 26 16.45 -5.94 1.59
C GLY A 26 15.85 -5.41 2.90
N GLN A 27 14.74 -4.67 2.82
CA GLN A 27 14.05 -4.14 3.99
C GLN A 27 13.16 -5.23 4.64
N PRO A 28 13.03 -5.25 5.98
CA PRO A 28 12.13 -6.16 6.68
C PRO A 28 10.64 -5.83 6.42
N GLU A 29 10.35 -4.60 6.03
CA GLU A 29 9.03 -4.13 5.62
C GLU A 29 9.10 -3.14 4.45
N VAL A 30 8.03 -3.04 3.67
CA VAL A 30 7.94 -2.09 2.54
C VAL A 30 6.52 -1.60 2.34
N ASN A 31 6.36 -0.31 2.01
CA ASN A 31 5.09 0.25 1.58
C ASN A 31 4.90 0.02 0.07
N PHE A 32 3.80 -0.61 -0.31
CA PHE A 32 3.47 -0.90 -1.70
C PHE A 32 1.96 -0.83 -1.92
N LEU A 33 1.53 -0.05 -2.92
CA LEU A 33 0.13 0.10 -3.35
C LEU A 33 -0.86 0.42 -2.20
N GLY A 34 -0.45 1.23 -1.22
CA GLY A 34 -1.31 1.59 -0.07
C GLY A 34 -1.32 0.58 1.06
N TYR A 35 -0.47 -0.44 0.99
CA TYR A 35 -0.27 -1.44 2.03
C TYR A 35 1.15 -1.40 2.58
N ARG A 36 1.29 -1.67 3.88
CA ARG A 36 2.55 -2.07 4.48
C ARG A 36 2.67 -3.59 4.41
N ILE A 37 3.76 -4.07 3.80
CA ILE A 37 4.08 -5.49 3.66
C ILE A 37 5.16 -5.83 4.68
N THR A 38 4.93 -6.83 5.52
CA THR A 38 5.86 -7.34 6.52
C THR A 38 5.98 -8.86 6.42
N ALA A 39 6.87 -9.46 7.21
CA ALA A 39 6.98 -10.92 7.30
C ALA A 39 5.71 -11.60 7.84
N GLN A 40 4.87 -10.86 8.56
CA GLN A 40 3.63 -11.35 9.18
C GLN A 40 2.41 -11.21 8.26
N GLY A 41 2.52 -10.49 7.14
CA GLY A 41 1.44 -10.30 6.18
C GLY A 41 1.35 -8.87 5.67
N THR A 42 0.17 -8.49 5.18
CA THR A 42 -0.09 -7.16 4.61
C THR A 42 -1.12 -6.41 5.43
N GLN A 43 -0.87 -5.14 5.71
CA GLN A 43 -1.77 -4.25 6.45
C GLN A 43 -2.04 -3.00 5.62
N PRO A 44 -3.30 -2.50 5.55
CA PRO A 44 -3.57 -1.19 4.96
C PRO A 44 -2.77 -0.11 5.68
N MET A 45 -2.25 0.87 4.95
CA MET A 45 -1.60 2.02 5.56
C MET A 45 -2.63 2.91 6.29
N GLU A 46 -2.24 3.50 7.42
CA GLU A 46 -3.14 4.30 8.27
C GLU A 46 -3.80 5.46 7.51
N ASP A 47 -3.07 6.14 6.62
CA ASP A 47 -3.60 7.23 5.80
C ASP A 47 -4.75 6.76 4.91
N LYS A 48 -4.72 5.49 4.45
CA LYS A 48 -5.75 4.90 3.59
C LYS A 48 -7.01 4.47 4.33
N VAL A 49 -6.91 4.19 5.63
CA VAL A 49 -8.07 3.76 6.45
C VAL A 49 -8.57 4.84 7.41
N SER A 50 -7.82 5.95 7.55
CA SER A 50 -8.11 7.03 8.49
C SER A 50 -9.54 7.57 8.40
N ALA A 51 -10.09 7.72 7.20
CA ALA A 51 -11.45 8.21 7.00
C ALA A 51 -12.51 7.27 7.59
N ILE A 52 -12.29 5.96 7.49
CA ILE A 52 -13.18 4.92 8.03
C ILE A 52 -12.99 4.81 9.54
N VAL A 53 -11.73 4.77 10.00
CA VAL A 53 -11.39 4.64 11.43
C VAL A 53 -11.91 5.83 12.22
N ASN A 54 -11.75 7.04 11.69
CA ASN A 54 -12.19 8.27 12.35
C ASN A 54 -13.60 8.68 11.96
N PHE A 55 -14.35 7.80 11.28
CA PHE A 55 -15.70 8.12 10.87
C PHE A 55 -16.57 8.35 12.12
N PRO A 56 -17.16 9.55 12.31
CA PRO A 56 -17.91 9.84 13.51
C PRO A 56 -19.15 8.98 13.56
N LYS A 57 -19.45 8.41 14.75
CA LYS A 57 -20.71 7.69 14.94
C LYS A 57 -21.86 8.65 14.63
N PRO A 58 -22.73 8.32 13.68
CA PRO A 58 -23.84 9.19 13.35
C PRO A 58 -24.80 9.28 14.55
N SER A 59 -25.26 10.51 14.81
CA SER A 59 -26.04 10.87 16.00
C SER A 59 -27.55 10.89 15.76
N THR A 60 -27.99 10.58 14.55
CA THR A 60 -29.39 10.67 14.11
C THR A 60 -29.65 9.67 13.01
N VAL A 61 -30.80 8.98 13.07
CA VAL A 61 -31.22 7.93 12.12
C VAL A 61 -31.15 8.38 10.65
N GLN A 62 -31.51 9.63 10.33
CA GLN A 62 -31.42 10.17 8.95
C GLN A 62 -29.98 10.26 8.41
N ARG A 63 -28.97 10.34 9.29
CA ARG A 63 -27.55 10.34 8.90
C ARG A 63 -27.06 8.92 8.66
N ASP A 64 -27.54 7.95 9.44
CA ASP A 64 -27.23 6.53 9.27
C ASP A 64 -27.60 6.06 7.87
N GLU A 65 -28.82 6.37 7.41
CA GLU A 65 -29.32 5.99 6.08
C GLU A 65 -28.48 6.57 4.92
N LYS A 66 -27.98 7.79 5.07
CA LYS A 66 -27.14 8.42 4.04
C LYS A 66 -25.76 7.78 3.92
N ILE A 67 -25.19 7.29 5.01
CA ILE A 67 -23.84 6.70 5.04
C ILE A 67 -23.80 5.40 4.24
N PHE A 68 -24.79 4.54 4.40
CA PHE A 68 -24.86 3.25 3.69
C PHE A 68 -25.32 3.37 2.22
N SER A 69 -25.73 4.56 1.77
CA SER A 69 -26.25 4.80 0.43
C SER A 69 -25.23 5.40 -0.56
N HIS A 70 -23.96 5.53 -0.16
CA HIS A 70 -22.86 6.07 -0.98
C HIS A 70 -21.67 5.10 -1.15
N GLU A 71 -21.86 3.81 -0.83
CA GLU A 71 -20.99 2.73 -1.32
C GLU A 71 -21.44 2.21 -2.69
#